data_AF-A0A6C0HF74-F1
#
_entry.id   AF-A0A6C0HF74-F1
#
_cell.length_a   1.000
_cell.length_b   1.000
_cell.length_c   1.000
_cell.angle_alpha   90.00
_cell.angle_beta   90.00
_cell.angle_gamma   90.00
#
_symmetry.space_group_name_H-M   'P 1'
#
loop_
_entity.id
_entity.type
_entity.pdbx_description
1 polymer ?
#
loop_
_entity_poly.entity_id
_entity_poly.type
_entity_poly.pdbx_seq_one_letter_code
_entity_poly.pdbx_strand_id
1 'polypeptide(L)'
;MSLKIRLTRSENKDEDDTILIRRRQVSGFLVRFVDGNAPKTVWVSEKTSFEVIDYLERIFAGLNDIDPFKGVQLDIPGYPLVYRRVSDIAPEVPRMLETVRDWLMNPPSSFSQ
;
A
#
# COMPACT_ATOMS: atom_id res chain seq x y z
N MET A 1 2.85 6.92 12.45
CA MET A 1 3.32 6.86 11.05
C MET A 1 2.48 5.90 10.24
N SER A 2 2.45 6.07 8.92
CA SER A 2 1.69 5.21 8.00
C SER A 2 2.52 4.86 6.79
N LEU A 3 2.41 3.61 6.36
CA LEU A 3 2.79 3.18 5.02
C LEU A 3 1.72 3.69 4.04
N LYS A 4 2.14 4.20 2.89
CA LYS A 4 1.26 4.65 1.82
C LYS A 4 1.59 3.90 0.53
N ILE A 5 0.56 3.36 -0.11
CA ILE A 5 0.61 2.83 -1.46
C ILE A 5 -0.28 3.70 -2.32
N ARG A 6 0.23 4.12 -3.46
CA ARG A 6 -0.52 4.88 -4.46
C ARG A 6 -0.55 4.10 -5.75
N LEU A 7 -1.74 3.89 -6.29
CA LEU A 7 -1.96 3.24 -7.58
C LEU A 7 -2.27 4.35 -8.59
N THR A 8 -1.37 4.54 -9.54
CA THR A 8 -1.48 5.59 -10.55
C THR A 8 -2.46 5.18 -11.62
N ARG A 9 -3.55 5.93 -11.80
CA ARG A 9 -4.54 5.68 -12.88
C ARG A 9 -4.23 6.52 -14.12
N SER A 10 -3.97 7.80 -13.93
CA SER A 10 -3.76 8.76 -15.01
C SER A 10 -2.63 9.74 -14.68
N GLU A 11 -2.42 10.73 -15.54
CA GLU A 11 -1.49 11.83 -15.23
C GLU A 11 -2.06 12.78 -14.16
N ASN A 12 -3.38 12.76 -13.98
CA ASN A 12 -4.06 13.51 -12.93
C ASN A 12 -3.92 12.80 -11.59
N LYS A 13 -3.13 13.39 -10.69
CA LYS A 13 -2.80 12.77 -9.39
C LYS A 13 -4.01 12.61 -8.47
N ASP A 14 -5.07 13.37 -8.69
CA ASP A 14 -6.29 13.34 -7.86
C ASP A 14 -7.16 12.11 -8.15
N GLU A 15 -6.95 11.48 -9.31
CA GLU A 15 -7.64 10.24 -9.72
C GLU A 15 -6.94 8.98 -9.19
N ASP A 16 -5.82 9.12 -8.48
CA ASP A 16 -5.07 7.97 -8.01
C ASP A 16 -5.66 7.35 -6.77
N ASP A 17 -5.75 6.02 -6.78
CA ASP A 17 -6.18 5.29 -5.61
C ASP A 17 -5.06 5.28 -4.57
N THR A 18 -5.45 5.38 -3.31
CA THR A 18 -4.51 5.40 -2.20
C THR A 18 -4.89 4.38 -1.15
N ILE A 19 -3.93 3.54 -0.75
CA ILE A 19 -4.00 2.68 0.42
C ILE A 19 -3.08 3.26 1.49
N LEU A 20 -3.63 3.51 2.69
CA LEU A 20 -2.89 3.96 3.86
C LEU A 20 -2.98 2.90 4.95
N ILE A 21 -1.83 2.47 5.46
CA ILE A 21 -1.74 1.44 6.50
C ILE A 21 -1.05 2.08 7.72
N ARG A 22 -1.77 2.20 8.82
CA ARG A 22 -1.29 2.82 10.06
C ARG A 22 -1.30 1.82 11.21
N ARG A 23 -0.20 1.71 11.94
CA ARG A 23 -0.13 0.89 13.16
C ARG A 23 -1.00 1.50 14.28
N ARG A 24 -1.73 0.67 15.00
CA ARG A 24 -2.45 1.05 16.23
C ARG A 24 -1.59 0.87 17.48
N GLN A 25 -1.89 1.64 18.53
CA GLN A 25 -1.12 1.65 19.78
C GLN A 25 -1.19 0.33 20.56
N VAL A 26 -2.32 -0.38 20.49
CA VAL A 26 -2.56 -1.58 21.32
C VAL A 26 -2.18 -2.85 20.54
N SER A 27 -2.69 -3.00 19.31
CA SER A 27 -2.32 -4.06 18.38
C SER A 27 -2.97 -3.81 17.01
N GLY A 28 -2.40 -4.39 15.95
CA GLY A 28 -2.98 -4.37 14.60
C GLY A 28 -2.75 -3.06 13.80
N PHE A 29 -3.41 -3.01 12.65
CA PHE A 29 -3.26 -1.97 11.65
C PHE A 29 -4.61 -1.46 11.18
N LEU A 30 -4.74 -0.15 11.06
CA LEU A 30 -5.84 0.50 10.38
C LEU A 30 -5.48 0.64 8.90
N VAL A 31 -6.23 -0.03 8.04
CA VAL A 31 -6.11 0.08 6.58
C VAL A 31 -7.22 0.98 6.08
N ARG A 32 -6.84 2.03 5.35
CA ARG A 32 -7.74 2.95 4.67
C ARG A 32 -7.49 2.86 3.17
N PHE A 33 -8.54 2.63 2.39
CA PHE A 33 -8.51 2.70 0.94
C PHE A 33 -9.36 3.89 0.47
N VAL A 34 -8.82 4.67 -0.47
CA VAL A 34 -9.48 5.81 -1.11
C VAL A 34 -9.47 5.56 -2.61
N ASP A 35 -10.64 5.56 -3.22
CA ASP A 35 -10.80 5.52 -4.68
C ASP A 35 -10.66 6.94 -5.22
N GLY A 36 -9.69 7.17 -6.11
CA GLY A 36 -9.42 8.50 -6.65
C GLY A 36 -10.53 9.01 -7.58
N ASN A 37 -11.31 8.11 -8.20
CA ASN A 37 -12.47 8.48 -9.02
C ASN A 37 -13.71 8.81 -8.17
N ALA A 38 -13.73 8.36 -6.92
CA ALA A 38 -14.81 8.62 -5.97
C ALA A 38 -14.25 8.93 -4.57
N PRO A 39 -13.54 10.06 -4.38
CA PRO A 39 -12.76 10.33 -3.17
C PRO A 39 -13.59 10.48 -1.89
N LYS A 40 -14.92 10.64 -2.01
CA LYS A 40 -15.86 10.60 -0.88
C LYS A 40 -16.09 9.18 -0.35
N THR A 41 -15.74 8.17 -1.14
CA THR A 41 -15.82 6.76 -0.80
C THR A 41 -14.50 6.33 -0.19
N VAL A 42 -14.51 6.16 1.14
CA VAL A 42 -13.33 5.76 1.90
C VAL A 42 -13.68 4.50 2.67
N TRP A 43 -12.97 3.41 2.37
CA TRP A 43 -13.12 2.16 3.11
C TRP A 43 -12.07 2.10 4.21
N VAL A 44 -12.48 1.72 5.40
CA VAL A 44 -11.62 1.61 6.57
C VAL A 44 -11.85 0.26 7.22
N SER A 45 -10.77 -0.48 7.47
CA SER A 45 -10.81 -1.82 8.07
C SER A 45 -9.63 -2.00 9.01
N GLU A 46 -9.87 -2.65 10.14
CA GLU A 46 -8.80 -3.14 11.02
C GLU A 46 -8.29 -4.49 10.51
N LYS A 47 -6.97 -4.67 10.54
CA LYS A 47 -6.28 -5.87 10.06
C LYS A 47 -5.09 -6.21 10.93
N THR A 48 -4.82 -7.49 11.09
CA THR A 48 -3.53 -8.03 11.55
C THR A 48 -2.45 -7.83 10.49
N SER A 49 -1.17 -8.03 10.84
CA SER A 49 -0.08 -7.98 9.86
C SER A 49 -0.28 -8.99 8.72
N PHE A 50 -0.73 -10.21 9.04
CA PHE A 50 -1.02 -11.24 8.05
C PHE A 50 -2.14 -10.83 7.08
N GLU A 51 -3.24 -10.26 7.60
CA GLU A 51 -4.35 -9.78 6.77
C GLU A 51 -3.96 -8.58 5.91
N VAL A 52 -3.04 -7.73 6.37
CA VAL A 52 -2.50 -6.65 5.54
C VAL A 52 -1.72 -7.24 4.35
N ILE A 53 -0.87 -8.23 4.59
CA ILE A 53 -0.09 -8.87 3.52
C ILE A 53 -1.00 -9.58 2.52
N ASP A 54 -1.95 -10.39 2.98
CA ASP A 54 -2.94 -11.06 2.10
C ASP A 54 -3.76 -10.03 1.29
N TYR A 55 -4.16 -8.93 1.92
CA TYR A 55 -4.85 -7.85 1.21
C TYR A 55 -4.00 -7.24 0.09
N LEU A 56 -2.73 -6.91 0.36
CA LEU A 56 -1.84 -6.32 -0.64
C LEU A 56 -1.45 -7.29 -1.74
N GLU A 57 -1.27 -8.57 -1.43
CA GLU A 57 -1.02 -9.62 -2.41
C GLU A 57 -2.15 -9.72 -3.43
N ARG A 58 -3.41 -9.70 -2.96
CA ARG A 58 -4.58 -9.69 -3.85
C ARG A 58 -4.68 -8.43 -4.70
N ILE A 59 -4.37 -7.26 -4.12
CA ILE A 59 -4.32 -6.01 -4.88
C ILE A 59 -3.27 -6.12 -5.99
N PHE A 60 -2.05 -6.53 -5.67
CA PHE A 60 -0.97 -6.66 -6.65
C PHE A 60 -1.23 -7.72 -7.71
N ALA A 61 -1.84 -8.85 -7.36
CA ALA A 61 -2.28 -9.86 -8.32
C ALA A 61 -3.30 -9.28 -9.32
N GLY A 62 -4.26 -8.48 -8.82
CA GLY A 62 -5.31 -7.86 -9.64
C GLY A 62 -4.85 -6.66 -10.49
N LEU A 63 -3.63 -6.13 -10.29
CA LEU A 63 -3.18 -4.94 -11.03
C LEU A 63 -3.04 -5.17 -12.54
N ASN A 64 -2.72 -6.38 -12.97
CA ASN A 64 -2.61 -6.72 -14.39
C ASN A 64 -3.97 -7.06 -15.03
N ASP A 65 -4.95 -7.45 -14.22
CA ASP A 65 -6.27 -7.87 -14.69
C ASP A 65 -7.30 -6.72 -14.72
N ILE A 66 -7.02 -5.63 -13.99
CA ILE A 66 -7.91 -4.48 -13.84
C ILE A 66 -7.24 -3.25 -14.48
N ASP A 67 -7.52 -3.05 -15.78
CA ASP A 67 -7.20 -1.82 -16.51
C ASP A 67 -7.99 -0.67 -15.86
N PRO A 68 -7.31 0.14 -15.01
CA PRO A 68 -6.70 1.36 -15.55
C PRO A 68 -5.36 1.75 -14.90
N PHE A 69 -4.70 0.89 -14.12
CA PHE A 69 -3.50 1.31 -13.37
C PHE A 69 -2.23 1.27 -14.22
N LYS A 70 -1.50 2.39 -14.24
CA LYS A 70 -0.23 2.57 -14.95
C LYS A 70 0.99 2.31 -14.08
N GLY A 71 0.88 2.54 -12.77
CA GLY A 71 2.01 2.41 -11.86
C GLY A 71 1.62 2.25 -10.39
N VAL A 72 2.59 1.82 -9.59
CA VAL A 72 2.51 1.68 -8.15
C VAL A 72 3.65 2.43 -7.52
N GLN A 73 3.33 3.27 -6.54
CA GLN A 73 4.29 3.92 -5.67
C GLN A 73 4.12 3.39 -4.25
N LEU A 74 5.21 2.92 -3.66
CA LEU A 74 5.28 2.43 -2.28
C LEU A 74 6.16 3.37 -1.45
N ASP A 75 5.54 4.01 -0.47
CA ASP A 75 6.14 4.95 0.46
C ASP A 75 6.07 4.37 1.87
N ILE A 76 7.20 3.86 2.34
CA ILE A 76 7.36 3.22 3.64
C ILE A 76 8.32 4.05 4.48
N PRO A 77 7.91 4.53 5.67
CA PRO A 77 8.81 5.27 6.56
C PRO A 77 10.09 4.48 6.87
N GLY A 78 11.24 5.10 6.62
CA GLY A 78 12.56 4.49 6.86
C GLY A 78 13.12 3.68 5.68
N TYR A 79 12.38 3.57 4.56
CA TYR A 79 12.83 2.89 3.35
C TYR A 79 12.88 3.88 2.17
N PRO A 80 13.69 3.60 1.12
CA PRO A 80 13.64 4.37 -0.12
C PRO A 80 12.26 4.31 -0.76
N LEU A 81 11.83 5.43 -1.35
CA LEU A 81 10.60 5.49 -2.14
C LEU A 81 10.74 4.56 -3.36
N VAL A 82 9.80 3.64 -3.52
CA VAL A 82 9.78 2.71 -4.67
C VAL A 82 8.66 3.12 -5.63
N TYR A 83 8.97 3.23 -6.91
CA TYR A 83 8.01 3.39 -7.99
C TYR A 83 8.22 2.32 -9.05
N ARG A 84 7.14 1.69 -9.51
CA ARG A 84 7.13 0.67 -10.57
C ARG A 84 5.95 0.88 -11.51
N ARG A 85 6.17 0.66 -12.80
CA ARG A 85 5.07 0.56 -13.77
C ARG A 85 4.37 -0.77 -13.59
N VAL A 86 3.05 -0.79 -13.76
CA VAL A 86 2.26 -2.03 -13.63
C VAL A 86 2.73 -3.09 -14.63
N SER A 87 3.06 -2.69 -15.87
CA SER A 87 3.63 -3.60 -16.89
C SER A 87 4.88 -4.37 -16.45
N ASP A 88 5.63 -3.81 -15.51
CA ASP A 88 6.94 -4.30 -15.09
C ASP A 88 6.92 -4.79 -13.61
N ILE A 89 5.75 -4.76 -12.94
CA ILE A 89 5.69 -4.93 -11.48
C ILE A 89 5.73 -6.39 -11.03
N ALA A 90 5.20 -7.31 -11.83
CA ALA A 90 5.06 -8.72 -11.46
C ALA A 90 6.34 -9.36 -10.84
N PRO A 91 7.55 -9.21 -11.42
CA PRO A 91 8.76 -9.76 -10.82
C PRO A 91 9.18 -9.06 -9.51
N GLU A 92 8.74 -7.83 -9.29
CA GLU A 92 9.09 -7.02 -8.11
C GLU A 92 8.11 -7.21 -6.95
N VAL A 93 6.90 -7.73 -7.20
CA VAL A 93 5.84 -7.94 -6.18
C VAL A 93 6.36 -8.68 -4.94
N PRO A 94 7.08 -9.82 -5.05
CA PRO A 94 7.56 -10.55 -3.87
C PRO A 94 8.45 -9.68 -2.98
N ARG A 95 9.37 -8.92 -3.58
CA ARG A 95 10.30 -8.03 -2.88
C ARG A 95 9.58 -6.83 -2.24
N MET A 96 8.59 -6.28 -2.93
CA MET A 96 7.76 -5.20 -2.38
C MET A 96 6.98 -5.71 -1.16
N LEU A 97 6.35 -6.88 -1.25
CA LEU A 97 5.62 -7.49 -0.12
C LEU A 97 6.53 -7.85 1.05
N GLU A 98 7.76 -8.32 0.78
CA GLU A 98 8.77 -8.56 1.83
C GLU A 98 9.14 -7.26 2.55
N THR A 99 9.37 -6.18 1.83
CA THR A 99 9.65 -4.85 2.42
C THR A 99 8.50 -4.38 3.30
N VAL A 100 7.25 -4.58 2.86
CA VAL A 100 6.07 -4.28 3.68
C VAL A 100 6.04 -5.16 4.93
N ARG A 101 6.25 -6.47 4.79
CA ARG A 101 6.26 -7.43 5.90
C ARG A 101 7.29 -7.04 6.95
N ASP A 102 8.49 -6.69 6.54
CA ASP A 102 9.56 -6.25 7.45
C ASP A 102 9.16 -5.01 8.23
N TRP A 103 8.55 -4.01 7.57
CA TRP A 103 8.06 -2.82 8.26
C TRP A 103 6.90 -3.11 9.23
N LEU A 104 5.98 -4.03 8.88
CA LEU A 104 4.86 -4.40 9.75
C LEU A 104 5.34 -5.13 11.01
N MET A 105 6.36 -5.98 10.88
CA MET A 105 6.88 -6.81 11.98
C MET A 105 7.92 -6.08 12.83
N ASN A 106 8.79 -5.29 12.19
CA ASN A 106 9.91 -4.59 12.80
C ASN A 106 9.92 -3.11 12.40
N PRO A 107 8.90 -2.31 12.78
CA PRO A 107 8.91 -0.89 12.48
C PRO A 107 10.13 -0.25 13.17
N PRO A 108 10.84 0.68 12.49
CA PRO A 108 12.06 1.27 13.03
C PRO A 108 11.87 1.80 14.45
N SER A 109 12.82 1.49 15.33
CA SER A 109 12.79 1.74 16.78
C SER A 109 12.82 3.23 17.17
N SER A 110 13.03 4.14 16.22
CA SER A 110 12.95 5.60 16.41
C SER A 110 11.54 6.12 16.73
N PHE A 111 10.52 5.25 16.82
CA PHE A 111 9.10 5.63 16.79
C PHE A 111 8.26 5.10 17.95
N SER A 112 8.90 4.78 19.08
CA SER A 112 8.24 4.44 20.36
C SER A 112 8.04 5.65 21.29
N GLN A 113 8.00 6.87 20.76
CA GLN A 113 7.67 8.09 21.54
C GLN A 113 6.34 8.68 21.07
#